data_AF-A0A6P2EUT8-F1
#
_entry.id   AF-A0A6P2EUT8-F1
#
_cell.length_a   1.000
_cell.length_b   1.000
_cell.length_c   1.000
_cell.angle_alpha   90.00
_cell.angle_beta   90.00
_cell.angle_gamma   90.00
#
_symmetry.space_group_name_H-M   'P 1'
#
loop_
_entity.id
_entity.type
_entity.pdbx_description
1 polymer ?
#
loop_
_entity_poly.entity_id
_entity_poly.type
_entity_poly.pdbx_seq_one_letter_code
_entity_poly.pdbx_strand_id
1 'polypeptide(L)'
;MDHYENFTDVIDRLNGKRRISLLIGNGFSMAYDPKIFSYNALADFVQKISDPTLATLFNVLKTKNFELIMDQLNSFSNLLEALGADASLQKKVSDAHAKLKVSLLDAVKQLHPEHVFKIPQESIDNCAKFLHLFLDHGGEIFSTNYDLLLYWVLMRGNFDKAVDGFGRELLNPMESAKGDEEKDWSELRWGPNRSNQNIHYIHGALPFFDVRTDIVKEQYNEEGLLLENIGSRLDKGEYPIFVTAGSGNEKLELIRHNSYLSNCYDHLCKVDGSVITYGFGFGQYDEHIIDALNKAAHAEHKTPPKLWSIYIGVFSEGGKNHIERIEKKFHAKVCTFNVKSANPWHP
;
A
#
# COMPACT_ATOMS: atom_id res chain seq x y z
N MET A 1 6.27 -4.20 26.84
CA MET A 1 6.17 -3.13 25.83
C MET A 1 6.25 -1.73 26.44
N ASP A 2 7.05 -0.82 25.86
CA ASP A 2 7.04 0.62 26.24
C ASP A 2 5.92 1.36 25.46
N HIS A 3 5.34 2.42 26.05
CA HIS A 3 4.37 3.30 25.39
C HIS A 3 4.82 4.77 25.44
N TYR A 4 4.64 5.51 24.34
CA TYR A 4 4.97 6.93 24.22
C TYR A 4 3.72 7.75 23.92
N GLU A 5 3.50 8.82 24.69
CA GLU A 5 2.36 9.72 24.46
C GLU A 5 2.60 10.65 23.26
N ASN A 6 3.85 10.96 22.93
CA ASN A 6 4.19 11.84 21.81
C ASN A 6 5.11 11.16 20.80
N PHE A 7 4.83 11.41 19.52
CA PHE A 7 5.64 10.95 18.40
C PHE A 7 7.05 11.57 18.41
N THR A 8 7.18 12.82 18.87
CA THR A 8 8.48 13.48 19.04
C THR A 8 9.39 12.70 19.97
N ASP A 9 8.87 12.12 21.05
CA ASP A 9 9.64 11.31 22.00
C ASP A 9 10.20 10.05 21.33
N VAL A 10 9.45 9.48 20.37
CA VAL A 10 9.91 8.34 19.56
C VAL A 10 11.04 8.75 18.62
N ILE A 11 10.87 9.87 17.92
CA ILE A 11 11.89 10.40 17.00
C ILE A 11 13.17 10.74 17.77
N ASP A 12 13.09 11.50 18.85
CA ASP A 12 14.24 11.89 19.68
C ASP A 12 14.99 10.68 20.24
N ARG A 13 14.25 9.62 20.59
CA ARG A 13 14.87 8.37 21.06
C ARG A 13 15.68 7.68 19.97
N LEU A 14 15.23 7.73 18.73
CA LEU A 14 15.82 7.02 17.58
C LEU A 14 16.86 7.85 16.83
N ASN A 15 16.73 9.18 16.87
CA ASN A 15 17.57 10.10 16.13
C ASN A 15 19.06 9.89 16.44
N GLY A 16 19.89 9.90 15.39
CA GLY A 16 21.34 9.68 15.48
C GLY A 16 21.80 8.27 15.89
N LYS A 17 20.89 7.34 16.23
CA LYS A 17 21.27 5.98 16.66
C LYS A 17 21.14 4.94 15.56
N ARG A 18 20.12 5.08 14.71
CA ARG A 18 19.71 4.07 13.73
C ARG A 18 19.01 4.74 12.55
N ARG A 19 19.01 4.05 11.42
CA ARG A 19 18.08 4.35 10.32
C ARG A 19 16.64 4.15 10.79
N ILE A 20 15.72 4.98 10.29
CA ILE A 20 14.30 4.96 10.65
C ILE A 20 13.49 4.85 9.36
N SER A 21 12.82 3.71 9.18
CA SER A 21 11.90 3.47 8.06
C SER A 21 10.46 3.62 8.52
N LEU A 22 9.56 3.92 7.58
CA LEU A 22 8.13 4.11 7.83
C LEU A 22 7.32 3.02 7.14
N LEU A 23 6.35 2.45 7.85
CA LEU A 23 5.31 1.58 7.29
C LEU A 23 3.94 2.27 7.45
N ILE A 24 3.33 2.67 6.35
CA ILE A 24 2.00 3.29 6.35
C ILE A 24 0.91 2.30 5.96
N GLY A 25 -0.19 2.35 6.71
CA GLY A 25 -1.45 1.64 6.42
C GLY A 25 -2.62 2.59 6.26
N ASN A 26 -3.84 2.06 6.12
CA ASN A 26 -5.02 2.85 5.74
C ASN A 26 -5.32 3.99 6.74
N GLY A 27 -4.87 3.87 7.99
CA GLY A 27 -4.98 4.97 8.95
C GLY A 27 -4.21 6.24 8.56
N PHE A 28 -3.21 6.16 7.68
CA PHE A 28 -2.59 7.32 7.03
C PHE A 28 -3.63 8.11 6.24
N SER A 29 -4.43 7.43 5.43
CA SER A 29 -5.44 8.04 4.56
C SER A 29 -6.69 8.45 5.33
N MET A 30 -7.09 7.65 6.32
CA MET A 30 -8.14 8.06 7.26
C MET A 30 -7.77 9.29 8.10
N ALA A 31 -6.48 9.52 8.36
CA ALA A 31 -6.03 10.72 9.06
C ALA A 31 -6.14 11.99 8.20
N TYR A 32 -6.16 11.86 6.86
CA TYR A 32 -6.45 12.96 5.96
C TYR A 32 -7.95 13.25 5.91
N ASP A 33 -8.75 12.23 5.57
CA ASP A 33 -10.21 12.36 5.55
C ASP A 33 -10.91 11.02 5.86
N PRO A 34 -11.44 10.83 7.07
CA PRO A 34 -12.14 9.59 7.43
C PRO A 34 -13.46 9.41 6.67
N LYS A 35 -14.04 10.46 6.08
CA LYS A 35 -15.28 10.35 5.29
C LYS A 35 -15.03 9.72 3.92
N ILE A 36 -13.80 9.79 3.43
CA ILE A 36 -13.39 9.24 2.14
C ILE A 36 -12.78 7.85 2.32
N PHE A 37 -11.87 7.70 3.28
CA PHE A 37 -11.01 6.52 3.40
C PHE A 37 -11.46 5.49 4.46
N SER A 38 -12.66 5.65 5.02
CA SER A 38 -13.21 4.65 5.94
C SER A 38 -13.87 3.48 5.21
N TYR A 39 -13.84 2.31 5.83
CA TYR A 39 -14.59 1.13 5.36
C TYR A 39 -16.10 1.41 5.19
N ASN A 40 -16.65 2.33 5.99
CA ASN A 40 -18.04 2.76 5.85
C ASN A 40 -18.27 3.49 4.52
N ALA A 41 -17.37 4.40 4.13
CA ALA A 41 -17.49 5.13 2.87
C ALA A 41 -17.51 4.19 1.66
N LEU A 42 -16.60 3.20 1.64
CA LEU A 42 -16.54 2.18 0.60
C LEU A 42 -17.79 1.30 0.59
N ALA A 43 -18.30 0.88 1.76
CA ALA A 43 -19.49 0.04 1.84
C ALA A 43 -20.75 0.79 1.40
N ASP A 44 -20.89 2.05 1.82
CA ASP A 44 -22.02 2.89 1.45
C ASP A 44 -22.00 3.20 -0.06
N PHE A 45 -20.81 3.29 -0.67
CA PHE A 45 -20.65 3.40 -2.12
C PHE A 45 -21.16 2.14 -2.85
N VAL A 46 -20.73 0.95 -2.42
CA VAL A 46 -21.15 -0.31 -3.07
C VAL A 46 -22.64 -0.57 -2.90
N GLN A 47 -23.25 -0.16 -1.78
CA GLN A 47 -24.69 -0.20 -1.62
C GLN A 47 -25.43 0.71 -2.63
N LYS A 48 -24.85 1.84 -3.03
CA LYS A 48 -25.43 2.75 -4.03
C LYS A 48 -25.34 2.22 -5.46
N ILE A 49 -24.30 1.46 -5.80
CA ILE A 49 -24.14 0.84 -7.13
C ILE A 49 -25.30 -0.10 -7.48
N SER A 50 -26.08 -0.55 -6.49
CA SER A 50 -27.30 -1.35 -6.68
C SER A 50 -27.05 -2.67 -7.42
N ASP A 51 -25.84 -3.25 -7.36
CA ASP A 51 -25.61 -4.61 -7.85
C ASP A 51 -26.29 -5.61 -6.89
N PRO A 52 -27.28 -6.39 -7.35
CA PRO A 52 -28.03 -7.30 -6.47
C PRO A 52 -27.16 -8.39 -5.84
N THR A 53 -26.10 -8.82 -6.53
CA THR A 53 -25.18 -9.86 -6.07
C THR A 53 -24.37 -9.33 -4.90
N LEU A 54 -23.76 -8.16 -5.07
CA LEU A 54 -22.96 -7.53 -4.02
C LEU A 54 -23.83 -7.14 -2.83
N ALA A 55 -24.99 -6.52 -3.06
CA ALA A 55 -25.94 -6.21 -1.98
C ALA A 55 -26.32 -7.45 -1.16
N THR A 56 -26.53 -8.59 -1.83
CA THR A 56 -26.80 -9.86 -1.13
C THR A 56 -25.61 -10.30 -0.28
N LEU A 57 -24.38 -10.25 -0.82
CA LEU A 57 -23.18 -10.64 -0.08
C LEU A 57 -22.96 -9.80 1.18
N PHE A 58 -23.06 -8.47 1.08
CA PHE A 58 -22.92 -7.57 2.23
C PHE A 58 -23.99 -7.85 3.31
N ASN A 59 -25.23 -8.12 2.90
CA ASN A 59 -26.32 -8.44 3.82
C ASN A 59 -26.11 -9.78 4.53
N VAL A 60 -25.65 -10.81 3.81
CA VAL A 60 -25.43 -12.15 4.37
C VAL A 60 -24.26 -12.13 5.36
N LEU A 61 -23.15 -11.49 4.99
CA LEU A 61 -21.92 -11.49 5.77
C LEU A 61 -21.92 -10.49 6.92
N LYS A 62 -22.89 -9.54 6.92
CA LYS A 62 -23.09 -8.53 7.98
C LYS A 62 -21.81 -7.75 8.32
N THR A 63 -20.98 -7.52 7.32
CA THR A 63 -19.71 -6.79 7.46
C THR A 63 -19.59 -5.76 6.35
N LYS A 64 -18.93 -4.65 6.67
CA LYS A 64 -18.52 -3.61 5.71
C LYS A 64 -17.04 -3.74 5.33
N ASN A 65 -16.33 -4.72 5.90
CA ASN A 65 -14.93 -4.96 5.62
C ASN A 65 -14.80 -5.79 4.32
N PHE A 66 -14.40 -5.12 3.25
CA PHE A 66 -14.16 -5.73 1.94
C PHE A 66 -13.15 -6.86 1.98
N GLU A 67 -12.13 -6.74 2.85
CA GLU A 67 -11.11 -7.77 2.95
C GLU A 67 -11.69 -9.08 3.45
N LEU A 68 -12.55 -9.00 4.47
CA LEU A 68 -13.25 -10.15 5.02
C LEU A 68 -14.22 -10.79 4.02
N ILE A 69 -14.91 -9.98 3.21
CA ILE A 69 -15.85 -10.49 2.20
C ILE A 69 -15.12 -11.27 1.11
N MET A 70 -14.03 -10.71 0.58
CA MET A 70 -13.19 -11.38 -0.42
C MET A 70 -12.61 -12.70 0.12
N ASP A 71 -12.10 -12.70 1.36
CA ASP A 71 -11.58 -13.89 2.05
C ASP A 71 -12.64 -15.00 2.20
N GLN A 72 -13.86 -14.64 2.58
CA GLN A 72 -14.96 -15.59 2.71
C GLN A 72 -15.40 -16.15 1.36
N LEU A 73 -15.40 -15.34 0.30
CA LEU A 73 -15.68 -15.79 -1.06
C LEU A 73 -14.60 -16.76 -1.58
N ASN A 74 -13.33 -16.45 -1.33
CA ASN A 74 -12.20 -17.31 -1.71
C ASN A 74 -12.26 -18.65 -0.96
N SER A 75 -12.46 -18.61 0.36
CA SER A 75 -12.66 -19.80 1.19
C SER A 75 -13.81 -20.66 0.66
N PHE A 76 -14.94 -20.04 0.29
CA PHE A 76 -16.07 -20.75 -0.29
C PHE A 76 -15.75 -21.34 -1.67
N SER A 77 -15.05 -20.61 -2.53
CA SER A 77 -14.60 -21.10 -3.84
C SER A 77 -13.70 -22.33 -3.70
N ASN A 78 -12.72 -22.29 -2.79
CA ASN A 78 -11.80 -23.40 -2.53
C ASN A 78 -12.56 -24.64 -2.01
N LEU A 79 -13.58 -24.46 -1.16
CA LEU A 79 -14.43 -25.55 -0.70
C LEU A 79 -15.30 -26.14 -1.82
N LEU A 80 -15.84 -25.30 -2.71
CA LEU A 80 -16.62 -25.77 -3.86
C LEU A 80 -15.77 -26.59 -4.83
N GLU A 81 -14.51 -26.21 -5.04
CA GLU A 81 -13.56 -26.98 -5.85
C GLU A 81 -13.24 -28.33 -5.18
N ALA A 82 -12.87 -28.31 -3.90
CA ALA A 82 -12.52 -29.51 -3.15
C ALA A 82 -13.68 -30.53 -3.05
N LEU A 83 -14.92 -30.06 -2.99
CA LEU A 83 -16.12 -30.89 -2.90
C LEU A 83 -16.68 -31.32 -4.27
N GLY A 84 -16.05 -30.90 -5.38
CA GLY A 84 -16.51 -31.23 -6.74
C GLY A 84 -17.89 -30.65 -7.04
N ALA A 85 -18.16 -29.43 -6.57
CA ALA A 85 -19.43 -28.75 -6.80
C ALA A 85 -19.66 -28.43 -8.28
N ASP A 86 -20.91 -28.18 -8.64
CA ASP A 86 -21.30 -27.88 -10.01
C ASP A 86 -20.57 -26.64 -10.58
N ALA A 87 -20.11 -26.74 -11.83
CA ALA A 87 -19.34 -25.69 -12.51
C ALA A 87 -20.11 -24.37 -12.62
N SER A 88 -21.44 -24.39 -12.68
CA SER A 88 -22.25 -23.17 -12.70
C SER A 88 -22.21 -22.42 -11.37
N LEU A 89 -22.11 -23.14 -10.24
CA LEU A 89 -21.98 -22.53 -8.92
C LEU A 89 -20.59 -21.96 -8.71
N GLN A 90 -19.54 -22.70 -9.09
CA GLN A 90 -18.16 -22.21 -9.08
C GLN A 90 -18.01 -20.94 -9.91
N LYS A 91 -18.58 -20.91 -11.12
CA LYS A 91 -18.58 -19.72 -11.97
C LYS A 91 -19.30 -18.54 -11.31
N LYS A 92 -20.46 -18.74 -10.68
CA LYS A 92 -21.18 -17.67 -9.97
C LYS A 92 -20.34 -17.04 -8.85
N VAL A 93 -19.60 -17.86 -8.11
CA VAL A 93 -18.72 -17.37 -7.03
C VAL A 93 -17.52 -16.60 -7.61
N SER A 94 -16.89 -17.14 -8.66
CA SER A 94 -15.80 -16.45 -9.36
C SER A 94 -16.25 -15.11 -9.96
N ASP A 95 -17.42 -15.07 -10.60
CA ASP A 95 -17.98 -13.85 -11.17
C ASP A 95 -18.31 -12.82 -10.07
N ALA A 96 -18.81 -13.27 -8.91
CA ALA A 96 -19.06 -12.40 -7.76
C ALA A 96 -17.76 -11.83 -7.18
N HIS A 97 -16.70 -12.64 -7.11
CA HIS A 97 -15.37 -12.20 -6.67
C HIS A 97 -14.79 -11.15 -7.64
N ALA A 98 -14.86 -11.40 -8.95
CA ALA A 98 -14.41 -10.46 -9.97
C ALA A 98 -15.19 -9.14 -9.91
N LYS A 99 -16.52 -9.20 -9.75
CA LYS A 99 -17.35 -8.00 -9.59
C LYS A 99 -16.98 -7.20 -8.35
N LEU A 100 -16.78 -7.87 -7.22
CA LEU A 100 -16.39 -7.19 -5.97
C LEU A 100 -15.05 -6.48 -6.14
N LYS A 101 -14.10 -7.11 -6.84
CA LYS A 101 -12.80 -6.53 -7.17
C LYS A 101 -12.94 -5.26 -8.01
N VAL A 102 -13.76 -5.29 -9.07
CA VAL A 102 -14.02 -4.12 -9.92
C VAL A 102 -14.74 -3.01 -9.15
N SER A 103 -15.79 -3.35 -8.38
CA SER A 103 -16.53 -2.37 -7.59
C SER A 103 -15.69 -1.69 -6.52
N LEU A 104 -14.69 -2.39 -5.96
CA LEU A 104 -13.72 -1.79 -5.04
C LEU A 104 -12.86 -0.75 -5.76
N LEU A 105 -12.36 -1.06 -6.96
CA LEU A 105 -11.57 -0.11 -7.76
C LEU A 105 -12.40 1.12 -8.12
N ASP A 106 -13.66 0.93 -8.52
CA ASP A 106 -14.59 2.03 -8.79
C ASP A 106 -14.85 2.87 -7.54
N ALA A 107 -15.00 2.24 -6.38
CA ALA A 107 -15.21 2.93 -5.11
C ALA A 107 -14.02 3.80 -4.75
N VAL A 108 -12.81 3.24 -4.85
CA VAL A 108 -11.57 3.99 -4.61
C VAL A 108 -11.48 5.14 -5.61
N LYS A 109 -11.65 4.90 -6.92
CA LYS A 109 -11.62 5.94 -7.96
C LYS A 109 -12.61 7.09 -7.70
N GLN A 110 -13.85 6.78 -7.30
CA GLN A 110 -14.90 7.79 -7.13
C GLN A 110 -14.86 8.54 -5.79
N LEU A 111 -14.41 7.88 -4.72
CA LEU A 111 -14.29 8.52 -3.40
C LEU A 111 -13.05 9.42 -3.32
N HIS A 112 -12.01 9.11 -4.10
CA HIS A 112 -10.79 9.90 -4.15
C HIS A 112 -11.04 11.35 -4.58
N PRO A 113 -10.24 12.32 -4.06
CA PRO A 113 -10.18 13.64 -4.65
C PRO A 113 -9.93 13.55 -6.16
N GLU A 114 -10.70 14.30 -6.96
CA GLU A 114 -10.65 14.20 -8.43
C GLU A 114 -9.25 14.41 -9.01
N HIS A 115 -8.44 15.25 -8.37
CA HIS A 115 -7.07 15.52 -8.79
C HIS A 115 -6.20 16.01 -7.63
N VAL A 116 -4.89 15.89 -7.80
CA VAL A 116 -3.85 16.31 -6.84
C VAL A 116 -4.07 17.73 -6.29
N PHE A 117 -4.57 18.67 -7.10
CA PHE A 117 -4.82 20.07 -6.68
C PHE A 117 -6.01 20.27 -5.73
N LYS A 118 -6.84 19.24 -5.47
CA LYS A 118 -7.88 19.32 -4.44
C LYS A 118 -7.31 19.21 -3.03
N ILE A 119 -6.13 18.63 -2.87
CA ILE A 119 -5.45 18.58 -1.58
C ILE A 119 -4.86 19.97 -1.29
N PRO A 120 -5.22 20.60 -0.16
CA PRO A 120 -4.64 21.88 0.25
C PRO A 120 -3.12 21.81 0.29
N GLN A 121 -2.42 22.83 -0.22
CA GLN A 121 -0.95 22.86 -0.23
C GLN A 121 -0.39 22.71 1.19
N GLU A 122 -1.02 23.33 2.19
CA GLU A 122 -0.62 23.19 3.60
C GLU A 122 -0.63 21.73 4.09
N SER A 123 -1.63 20.94 3.68
CA SER A 123 -1.67 19.50 4.01
C SER A 123 -0.59 18.72 3.29
N ILE A 124 -0.26 19.06 2.03
CA ILE A 124 0.88 18.48 1.31
C ILE A 124 2.18 18.83 2.03
N ASP A 125 2.38 20.09 2.41
CA ASP A 125 3.62 20.56 3.03
C ASP A 125 3.82 19.91 4.41
N ASN A 126 2.77 19.78 5.21
CA ASN A 126 2.83 19.11 6.50
C ASN A 126 3.12 17.62 6.35
N CYS A 127 2.49 16.95 5.38
CA CYS A 127 2.77 15.55 5.11
C CYS A 127 4.18 15.37 4.57
N ALA A 128 4.66 16.30 3.74
CA ALA A 128 6.02 16.29 3.23
C ALA A 128 7.04 16.38 4.36
N LYS A 129 6.86 17.32 5.30
CA LYS A 129 7.70 17.43 6.51
C LYS A 129 7.73 16.11 7.28
N PHE A 130 6.58 15.45 7.46
CA PHE A 130 6.51 14.15 8.12
C PHE A 130 7.31 13.07 7.37
N LEU A 131 7.18 12.96 6.05
CA LEU A 131 7.90 11.96 5.25
C LEU A 131 9.41 12.24 5.18
N HIS A 132 9.83 13.51 5.17
CA HIS A 132 11.22 13.92 5.22
C HIS A 132 11.96 13.40 6.45
N LEU A 133 11.27 13.28 7.60
CA LEU A 133 11.83 12.67 8.81
C LEU A 133 12.40 11.27 8.57
N PHE A 134 11.87 10.52 7.59
CA PHE A 134 12.33 9.17 7.28
C PHE A 134 13.34 9.18 6.13
N LEU A 135 13.02 9.87 5.04
CA LEU A 135 13.85 9.88 3.83
C LEU A 135 15.19 10.58 4.05
N ASP A 136 15.24 11.64 4.84
CA ASP A 136 16.50 12.36 5.10
C ASP A 136 17.47 11.59 6.00
N HIS A 137 16.95 10.64 6.79
CA HIS A 137 17.75 9.70 7.58
C HIS A 137 18.14 8.44 6.80
N GLY A 138 17.93 8.43 5.48
CA GLY A 138 18.22 7.31 4.60
C GLY A 138 17.33 6.10 4.84
N GLY A 139 16.16 6.30 5.46
CA GLY A 139 15.14 5.29 5.65
C GLY A 139 14.34 5.02 4.38
N GLU A 140 13.48 4.02 4.49
CA GLU A 140 12.56 3.61 3.41
C GLU A 140 11.11 3.82 3.86
N ILE A 141 10.23 4.10 2.89
CA ILE A 141 8.79 4.21 3.12
C ILE A 141 8.11 3.04 2.44
N PHE A 142 7.41 2.25 3.24
CA PHE A 142 6.59 1.12 2.82
C PHE A 142 5.12 1.50 2.95
N SER A 143 4.35 1.33 1.89
CA SER A 143 2.90 1.55 1.87
C SER A 143 2.15 0.25 1.62
N THR A 144 1.11 0.01 2.41
CA THR A 144 0.09 -1.00 2.12
C THR A 144 -1.20 -0.38 1.59
N ASN A 145 -1.18 0.92 1.28
CA ASN A 145 -2.35 1.64 0.79
C ASN A 145 -2.40 1.63 -0.73
N TYR A 146 -3.60 1.40 -1.26
CA TYR A 146 -3.88 1.42 -2.69
C TYR A 146 -4.08 2.84 -3.24
N ASP A 147 -4.33 3.80 -2.35
CA ASP A 147 -4.73 5.16 -2.66
C ASP A 147 -3.63 6.02 -3.29
N LEU A 148 -4.03 7.17 -3.85
CA LEU A 148 -3.13 8.13 -4.49
C LEU A 148 -2.50 9.16 -3.54
N LEU A 149 -2.79 9.14 -2.24
CA LEU A 149 -2.37 10.22 -1.34
C LEU A 149 -0.85 10.29 -1.21
N LEU A 150 -0.20 9.14 -0.95
CA LEU A 150 1.26 9.09 -0.87
C LEU A 150 1.88 9.55 -2.19
N TYR A 151 1.38 9.04 -3.31
CA TYR A 151 1.86 9.41 -4.64
C TYR A 151 1.76 10.93 -4.89
N TRP A 152 0.62 11.53 -4.56
CA TRP A 152 0.39 12.97 -4.73
C TRP A 152 1.26 13.83 -3.82
N VAL A 153 1.50 13.41 -2.58
CA VAL A 153 2.45 14.07 -1.68
C VAL A 153 3.85 14.00 -2.27
N LEU A 154 4.30 12.83 -2.73
CA LEU A 154 5.62 12.68 -3.36
C LEU A 154 5.77 13.57 -4.61
N MET A 155 4.68 13.75 -5.37
CA MET A 155 4.66 14.58 -6.57
C MET A 155 4.75 16.09 -6.29
N ARG A 156 4.12 16.58 -5.21
CA ARG A 156 4.00 18.02 -4.89
C ARG A 156 4.85 18.50 -3.72
N GLY A 157 5.34 17.58 -2.88
CA GLY A 157 6.04 17.86 -1.62
C GLY A 157 7.53 18.13 -1.76
N ASN A 158 8.04 18.26 -2.98
CA ASN A 158 9.45 18.55 -3.29
C ASN A 158 10.45 17.56 -2.65
N PHE A 159 10.49 16.33 -3.15
CA PHE A 159 11.40 15.30 -2.67
C PHE A 159 12.55 15.05 -3.65
N ASP A 160 13.77 15.37 -3.23
CA ASP A 160 14.98 15.09 -4.06
C ASP A 160 15.41 13.62 -4.00
N LYS A 161 15.09 12.94 -2.91
CA LYS A 161 15.56 11.57 -2.61
C LYS A 161 14.49 10.49 -2.79
N ALA A 162 13.23 10.86 -3.02
CA ALA A 162 12.16 9.88 -3.13
C ALA A 162 12.20 9.18 -4.49
N VAL A 163 12.36 7.86 -4.48
CA VAL A 163 12.46 7.04 -5.69
C VAL A 163 11.60 5.78 -5.50
N ASP A 164 10.63 5.58 -6.39
CA ASP A 164 9.73 4.41 -6.39
C ASP A 164 10.18 3.30 -7.37
N GLY A 165 11.36 3.46 -7.97
CA GLY A 165 11.97 2.51 -8.90
C GLY A 165 11.52 2.67 -10.36
N PHE A 166 10.54 3.53 -10.65
CA PHE A 166 10.07 3.80 -12.00
C PHE A 166 10.93 4.83 -12.71
N GLY A 167 11.09 4.67 -14.03
CA GLY A 167 11.77 5.62 -14.89
C GLY A 167 11.42 5.42 -16.35
N ARG A 168 11.96 6.28 -17.23
CA ARG A 168 11.80 6.15 -18.68
C ARG A 168 13.08 5.62 -19.29
N GLU A 169 12.94 4.76 -20.28
CA GLU A 169 14.05 4.23 -21.07
C GLU A 169 14.02 4.87 -22.46
N LEU A 170 15.20 5.11 -23.02
CA LEU A 170 15.34 5.61 -24.39
C LEU A 170 15.18 4.43 -25.35
N LEU A 171 14.15 4.47 -26.19
CA LEU A 171 13.80 3.37 -27.10
C LEU A 171 14.65 3.35 -28.37
N ASN A 172 15.18 4.51 -28.77
CA ASN A 172 16.02 4.67 -29.97
C ASN A 172 17.43 5.23 -29.64
N PRO A 173 18.21 4.57 -28.77
CA PRO A 173 19.48 5.12 -28.29
C PRO A 173 20.53 5.25 -29.39
N MET A 174 20.50 4.39 -30.42
CA MET A 174 21.48 4.40 -31.51
C MET A 174 21.22 5.53 -32.51
N GLU A 175 19.95 5.69 -32.91
CA GLU A 175 19.46 6.71 -33.84
C GLU A 175 19.59 8.10 -33.22
N SER A 176 19.18 8.23 -31.95
CA SER A 176 19.33 9.46 -31.17
C SER A 176 20.80 9.89 -31.01
N ALA A 177 21.72 8.93 -30.82
CA ALA A 177 23.14 9.23 -30.66
C ALA A 177 23.80 9.72 -31.96
N LYS A 178 23.27 9.31 -33.12
CA LYS A 178 23.73 9.76 -34.44
C LYS A 178 23.12 11.12 -34.85
N GLY A 179 22.08 11.55 -34.16
CA GLY A 179 21.32 12.77 -34.50
C GLY A 179 20.37 12.57 -35.68
N ASP A 180 20.08 11.30 -36.04
CA ASP A 180 19.22 10.96 -37.17
C ASP A 180 17.72 11.12 -36.81
N GLU A 181 17.38 10.96 -35.53
CA GLU A 181 16.00 11.03 -35.02
C GLU A 181 15.93 11.69 -33.63
N GLU A 182 14.75 12.22 -33.27
CA GLU A 182 14.48 12.72 -31.93
C GLU A 182 14.41 11.59 -30.91
N LYS A 183 14.73 11.89 -29.64
CA LYS A 183 14.72 10.90 -28.56
C LYS A 183 13.31 10.41 -28.26
N ASP A 184 13.08 9.13 -28.52
CA ASP A 184 11.83 8.45 -28.21
C ASP A 184 11.92 7.78 -26.84
N TRP A 185 11.09 8.23 -25.90
CA TRP A 185 11.10 7.77 -24.52
C TRP A 185 9.90 6.87 -24.24
N SER A 186 10.16 5.77 -23.54
CA SER A 186 9.10 4.89 -23.05
C SER A 186 8.15 5.63 -22.09
N GLU A 187 7.00 4.99 -21.83
CA GLU A 187 6.23 5.23 -20.61
C GLU A 187 7.04 4.92 -19.34
N LEU A 188 6.52 5.29 -18.16
CA LEU A 188 7.18 4.98 -16.90
C LEU A 188 7.14 3.47 -16.63
N ARG A 189 8.29 2.82 -16.67
CA ARG A 189 8.46 1.40 -16.38
C ARG A 189 9.22 1.21 -15.09
N TRP A 190 8.88 0.19 -14.32
CA TRP A 190 9.65 -0.18 -13.14
C TRP A 190 10.94 -0.89 -13.55
N GLY A 191 12.09 -0.44 -13.04
CA GLY A 191 13.38 -1.00 -13.40
C GLY A 191 14.51 0.03 -13.46
N PRO A 192 14.38 1.10 -14.27
CA PRO A 192 15.46 2.07 -14.51
C PRO A 192 16.05 2.68 -13.23
N ASN A 193 15.20 2.92 -12.23
CA ASN A 193 15.59 3.53 -10.96
C ASN A 193 15.55 2.55 -9.77
N ARG A 194 15.46 1.24 -10.04
CA ARG A 194 15.28 0.20 -9.01
C ARG A 194 16.41 0.15 -7.98
N SER A 195 17.64 0.47 -8.37
CA SER A 195 18.80 0.42 -7.47
C SER A 195 18.73 1.43 -6.33
N ASN A 196 18.00 2.53 -6.53
CA ASN A 196 17.88 3.64 -5.58
C ASN A 196 16.48 3.71 -4.95
N GLN A 197 15.64 2.69 -5.17
CA GLN A 197 14.25 2.67 -4.71
C GLN A 197 14.17 2.70 -3.18
N ASN A 198 13.45 3.68 -2.63
CA ASN A 198 13.17 3.82 -1.21
C ASN A 198 11.69 4.04 -0.89
N ILE A 199 10.83 4.11 -1.92
CA ILE A 199 9.37 4.08 -1.80
C ILE A 199 8.88 2.73 -2.32
N HIS A 200 8.15 2.00 -1.47
CA HIS A 200 7.76 0.62 -1.73
C HIS A 200 6.27 0.42 -1.49
N TYR A 201 5.48 0.14 -2.54
CA TYR A 201 4.05 -0.16 -2.41
C TYR A 201 3.84 -1.67 -2.30
N ILE A 202 3.87 -2.21 -1.09
CA ILE A 202 3.89 -3.67 -0.82
C ILE A 202 2.58 -4.34 -1.26
N HIS A 203 1.45 -3.63 -1.16
CA HIS A 203 0.16 -4.13 -1.62
C HIS A 203 -0.22 -3.58 -3.00
N GLY A 204 0.71 -2.89 -3.68
CA GLY A 204 0.45 -2.22 -4.95
C GLY A 204 -0.18 -0.84 -4.77
N ALA A 205 -0.54 -0.22 -5.89
CA ALA A 205 -1.07 1.14 -5.93
C ALA A 205 -1.94 1.33 -7.19
N LEU A 206 -2.95 2.20 -7.11
CA LEU A 206 -3.84 2.51 -8.23
C LEU A 206 -3.16 2.85 -9.57
N PRO A 207 -2.03 3.58 -9.62
CA PRO A 207 -1.41 3.93 -10.90
C PRO A 207 -0.53 2.81 -11.47
N PHE A 208 -0.35 1.67 -10.79
CA PHE A 208 0.58 0.63 -11.25
C PHE A 208 -0.16 -0.46 -12.00
N PHE A 209 0.28 -0.82 -13.20
CA PHE A 209 -0.36 -1.81 -14.06
C PHE A 209 0.65 -2.86 -14.50
N ASP A 210 0.23 -4.11 -14.50
CA ASP A 210 1.00 -5.24 -15.01
C ASP A 210 0.65 -5.46 -16.48
N VAL A 211 1.62 -5.18 -17.37
CA VAL A 211 1.48 -5.36 -18.82
C VAL A 211 2.16 -6.66 -19.29
N ARG A 212 2.24 -7.67 -18.41
CA ARG A 212 2.82 -9.01 -18.57
C ARG A 212 4.34 -9.06 -18.62
N THR A 213 4.97 -8.19 -19.43
CA THR A 213 6.44 -8.16 -19.54
C THR A 213 7.05 -7.23 -18.50
N ASP A 214 6.34 -6.16 -18.17
CA ASP A 214 6.82 -5.07 -17.34
C ASP A 214 5.71 -4.54 -16.44
N ILE A 215 6.13 -3.76 -15.44
CA ILE A 215 5.22 -2.98 -14.62
C ILE A 215 5.29 -1.53 -15.09
N VAL A 216 4.14 -0.99 -15.46
CA VAL A 216 3.98 0.39 -15.92
C VAL A 216 3.30 1.22 -14.85
N LYS A 217 3.71 2.48 -14.74
CA LYS A 217 3.10 3.48 -13.86
C LYS A 217 2.39 4.54 -14.69
N GLU A 218 1.08 4.65 -14.48
CA GLU A 218 0.26 5.72 -15.01
C GLU A 218 0.61 7.08 -14.40
N GLN A 219 0.54 8.10 -15.23
CA GLN A 219 0.88 9.47 -14.88
C GLN A 219 -0.13 10.45 -15.49
N TYR A 220 -0.08 11.70 -15.02
CA TYR A 220 -0.70 12.80 -15.73
C TYR A 220 -0.04 12.94 -17.11
N ASN A 221 -0.84 13.11 -18.15
CA ASN A 221 -0.40 13.34 -19.53
C ASN A 221 -1.25 14.43 -20.18
N GLU A 222 -0.96 14.77 -21.44
CA GLU A 222 -1.72 15.79 -22.18
C GLU A 222 -3.17 15.34 -22.49
N GLU A 223 -3.43 14.03 -22.42
CA GLU A 223 -4.70 13.40 -22.80
C GLU A 223 -5.74 13.35 -21.66
N GLY A 224 -5.31 13.44 -20.40
CA GLY A 224 -6.25 13.33 -19.26
C GLY A 224 -5.61 13.40 -17.87
N LEU A 225 -6.49 13.55 -16.87
CA LEU A 225 -6.10 13.44 -15.47
C LEU A 225 -5.76 11.98 -15.12
N LEU A 226 -4.92 11.78 -14.10
CA LEU A 226 -4.47 10.44 -13.69
C LEU A 226 -5.63 9.45 -13.45
N LEU A 227 -6.71 9.88 -12.78
CA LEU A 227 -7.87 9.01 -12.52
C LEU A 227 -8.66 8.69 -13.79
N GLU A 228 -8.66 9.56 -14.80
CA GLU A 228 -9.29 9.31 -16.10
C GLU A 228 -8.50 8.25 -16.87
N ASN A 229 -7.18 8.37 -16.90
CA ASN A 229 -6.28 7.40 -17.54
C ASN A 229 -6.39 6.01 -16.89
N ILE A 230 -6.39 5.96 -15.55
CA ILE A 230 -6.68 4.73 -14.79
C ILE A 230 -8.06 4.18 -15.16
N GLY A 231 -9.07 5.06 -15.29
CA GLY A 231 -10.40 4.69 -15.75
C GLY A 231 -10.42 4.01 -17.11
N SER A 232 -9.74 4.61 -18.10
CA SER A 232 -9.67 4.05 -19.46
C SER A 232 -9.02 2.66 -19.48
N ARG A 233 -8.02 2.43 -18.62
CA ARG A 233 -7.42 1.09 -18.46
C ARG A 233 -8.41 0.09 -17.85
N LEU A 234 -9.12 0.48 -16.79
CA LEU A 234 -10.14 -0.37 -16.18
C LEU A 234 -11.23 -0.76 -17.18
N ASP A 235 -11.68 0.17 -18.02
CA ASP A 235 -12.67 -0.07 -19.07
C ASP A 235 -12.17 -1.05 -20.15
N LYS A 236 -10.85 -1.13 -20.37
CA LYS A 236 -10.20 -2.10 -21.26
C LYS A 236 -9.94 -3.46 -20.60
N GLY A 237 -10.32 -3.63 -19.32
CA GLY A 237 -10.06 -4.84 -18.54
C GLY A 237 -8.61 -4.94 -18.04
N GLU A 238 -7.87 -3.83 -18.05
CA GLU A 238 -6.55 -3.73 -17.43
C GLU A 238 -6.72 -3.27 -15.99
N TYR A 239 -6.29 -4.10 -15.04
CA TYR A 239 -6.44 -3.82 -13.63
C TYR A 239 -5.12 -3.39 -13.01
N PRO A 240 -5.14 -2.47 -12.03
CA PRO A 240 -3.95 -2.12 -11.28
C PRO A 240 -3.35 -3.36 -10.60
N ILE A 241 -2.09 -3.25 -10.24
CA ILE A 241 -1.45 -4.17 -9.32
C ILE A 241 -1.96 -3.81 -7.94
N PHE A 242 -2.74 -4.72 -7.38
CA PHE A 242 -3.13 -4.65 -5.98
C PHE A 242 -3.26 -6.04 -5.40
N VAL A 243 -2.85 -6.16 -4.15
CA VAL A 243 -3.04 -7.36 -3.35
C VAL A 243 -4.47 -7.34 -2.83
N THR A 244 -5.36 -8.08 -3.49
CA THR A 244 -6.71 -8.31 -2.97
C THR A 244 -6.64 -9.09 -1.66
N ALA A 245 -7.74 -9.07 -0.92
CA ALA A 245 -7.77 -9.74 0.37
C ALA A 245 -7.84 -11.26 0.28
N GLY A 246 -7.66 -11.86 1.45
CA GLY A 246 -7.42 -13.27 1.70
C GLY A 246 -6.61 -13.39 2.98
N SER A 247 -6.27 -14.63 3.34
CA SER A 247 -5.33 -14.91 4.43
C SER A 247 -3.95 -14.27 4.15
N GLY A 248 -3.12 -14.13 5.19
CA GLY A 248 -1.75 -13.63 5.02
C GLY A 248 -0.92 -14.43 4.00
N ASN A 249 -1.18 -15.73 3.87
CA ASN A 249 -0.51 -16.60 2.90
C ASN A 249 -0.97 -16.34 1.46
N GLU A 250 -2.27 -16.18 1.22
CA GLU A 250 -2.80 -15.85 -0.12
C GLU A 250 -2.30 -14.47 -0.58
N LYS A 251 -2.26 -13.48 0.34
CA LYS A 251 -1.65 -12.18 0.06
C LYS A 251 -0.17 -12.33 -0.30
N LEU A 252 0.58 -13.18 0.42
CA LEU A 252 1.98 -13.45 0.13
C LEU A 252 2.18 -14.14 -1.23
N GLU A 253 1.31 -15.08 -1.61
CA GLU A 253 1.35 -15.69 -2.94
C GLU A 253 1.16 -14.64 -4.04
N LEU A 254 0.15 -13.77 -3.94
CA LEU A 254 -0.05 -12.66 -4.88
C LEU A 254 1.18 -11.75 -4.97
N ILE A 255 1.77 -11.41 -3.82
CA ILE A 255 3.01 -10.62 -3.75
C ILE A 255 4.16 -11.31 -4.47
N ARG A 256 4.32 -12.64 -4.29
CA ARG A 256 5.43 -13.39 -4.88
C ARG A 256 5.29 -13.65 -6.37
N HIS A 257 4.07 -13.66 -6.91
CA HIS A 257 3.82 -13.83 -8.34
C HIS A 257 4.01 -12.53 -9.15
N ASN A 258 4.09 -11.37 -8.49
CA ASN A 258 4.35 -10.09 -9.15
C ASN A 258 5.78 -9.60 -8.86
N SER A 259 6.55 -9.28 -9.91
CA SER A 259 7.97 -8.94 -9.79
C SER A 259 8.22 -7.67 -8.96
N TYR A 260 7.37 -6.66 -9.09
CA TYR A 260 7.43 -5.41 -8.32
C TYR A 260 7.10 -5.67 -6.85
N LEU A 261 5.97 -6.32 -6.56
CA LEU A 261 5.53 -6.58 -5.19
C LEU A 261 6.52 -7.49 -4.45
N SER A 262 7.04 -8.53 -5.11
CA SER A 262 8.06 -9.39 -4.52
C SER A 262 9.31 -8.60 -4.16
N ASN A 263 9.72 -7.63 -4.99
CA ASN A 263 10.88 -6.79 -4.69
C ASN A 263 10.62 -5.85 -3.49
N CYS A 264 9.44 -5.23 -3.41
CA CYS A 264 9.04 -4.42 -2.26
C CYS A 264 9.03 -5.25 -0.97
N TYR A 265 8.50 -6.48 -1.02
CA TYR A 265 8.47 -7.38 0.12
C TYR A 265 9.88 -7.84 0.54
N ASP A 266 10.78 -8.08 -0.41
CA ASP A 266 12.17 -8.44 -0.11
C ASP A 266 12.96 -7.29 0.53
N HIS A 267 12.65 -6.04 0.18
CA HIS A 267 13.20 -4.87 0.88
C HIS A 267 12.67 -4.81 2.31
N LEU A 268 11.37 -5.03 2.53
CA LEU A 268 10.82 -5.11 3.89
C LEU A 268 11.48 -6.23 4.72
N CYS A 269 11.78 -7.38 4.11
CA CYS A 269 12.49 -8.49 4.76
C CYS A 269 13.94 -8.16 5.15
N LYS A 270 14.50 -7.06 4.62
CA LYS A 270 15.89 -6.63 4.84
C LYS A 270 15.97 -5.27 5.53
N VAL A 271 14.84 -4.70 5.94
CA VAL A 271 14.78 -3.38 6.56
C VAL A 271 15.65 -3.34 7.83
N ASP A 272 16.40 -2.27 8.02
CA ASP A 272 17.37 -2.15 9.10
C ASP A 272 17.11 -0.97 10.02
N GLY A 273 17.67 -1.02 11.23
CA GLY A 273 17.48 0.03 12.21
C GLY A 273 16.15 -0.12 12.95
N SER A 274 15.22 0.80 12.73
CA SER A 274 13.90 0.80 13.35
C SER A 274 12.80 1.08 12.34
N VAL A 275 11.65 0.42 12.50
CA VAL A 275 10.45 0.71 11.71
C VAL A 275 9.44 1.43 12.60
N ILE A 276 8.92 2.55 12.12
CA ILE A 276 7.76 3.23 12.69
C ILE A 276 6.55 2.90 11.83
N THR A 277 5.42 2.58 12.44
CA THR A 277 4.16 2.41 11.71
C THR A 277 3.21 3.58 11.93
N TYR A 278 2.53 3.98 10.86
CA TYR A 278 1.44 4.95 10.92
C TYR A 278 0.21 4.37 10.23
N GLY A 279 -0.91 4.23 10.96
CA GLY A 279 -2.13 3.75 10.32
C GLY A 279 -2.17 2.26 9.98
N PHE A 280 -1.18 1.48 10.44
CA PHE A 280 -1.09 0.04 10.21
C PHE A 280 -1.40 -0.74 11.49
N GLY A 281 -2.49 -1.52 11.49
CA GLY A 281 -3.04 -2.14 12.69
C GLY A 281 -2.55 -3.56 13.01
N PHE A 282 -1.80 -4.20 12.12
CA PHE A 282 -1.39 -5.61 12.23
C PHE A 282 -2.58 -6.53 12.54
N GLY A 283 -3.57 -6.53 11.64
CA GLY A 283 -4.73 -7.41 11.76
C GLY A 283 -4.36 -8.87 11.54
N GLN A 284 -5.34 -9.77 11.70
CA GLN A 284 -5.15 -11.20 11.44
C GLN A 284 -4.78 -11.53 9.98
N TYR A 285 -5.01 -10.59 9.06
CA TYR A 285 -4.72 -10.72 7.62
C TYR A 285 -3.39 -10.09 7.21
N ASP A 286 -2.60 -9.60 8.17
CA ASP A 286 -1.34 -8.89 7.95
C ASP A 286 -0.13 -9.68 8.47
N GLU A 287 -0.28 -10.98 8.72
CA GLU A 287 0.78 -11.83 9.28
C GLU A 287 2.02 -11.88 8.39
N HIS A 288 1.86 -11.80 7.07
CA HIS A 288 2.98 -11.76 6.11
C HIS A 288 3.90 -10.55 6.31
N ILE A 289 3.37 -9.43 6.81
CA ILE A 289 4.15 -8.23 7.16
C ILE A 289 4.92 -8.46 8.46
N ILE A 290 4.31 -9.13 9.46
CA ILE A 290 5.00 -9.53 10.69
C ILE A 290 6.16 -10.48 10.34
N ASP A 291 5.92 -11.46 9.46
CA ASP A 291 6.94 -12.40 9.00
C ASP A 291 8.09 -11.70 8.27
N ALA A 292 7.79 -10.70 7.44
CA ALA A 292 8.82 -9.89 6.78
C ALA A 292 9.70 -9.16 7.80
N LEU A 293 9.10 -8.47 8.78
CA LEU A 293 9.82 -7.77 9.84
C LEU A 293 10.63 -8.74 10.71
N ASN A 294 10.11 -9.95 10.96
CA ASN A 294 10.81 -10.99 11.70
C ASN A 294 12.03 -11.51 10.94
N LYS A 295 11.95 -11.67 9.61
CA LYS A 295 13.12 -11.98 8.77
C LYS A 295 14.18 -10.89 8.89
N ALA A 296 13.77 -9.62 8.86
CA ALA A 296 14.67 -8.48 9.03
C ALA A 296 15.32 -8.44 10.43
N ALA A 297 14.60 -8.90 11.45
CA ALA A 297 15.14 -9.07 12.81
C ALA A 297 16.10 -10.26 12.93
N HIS A 298 16.08 -11.21 11.99
CA HIS A 298 16.94 -12.39 11.97
C HIS A 298 18.02 -12.37 10.89
N ALA A 299 18.37 -11.19 10.37
CA ALA A 299 19.43 -11.02 9.38
C ALA A 299 20.63 -11.94 9.68
N GLU A 300 21.12 -12.66 8.65
CA GLU A 300 22.00 -13.84 8.72
C GLU A 300 23.30 -13.63 9.52
N HIS A 301 23.66 -12.38 9.80
CA HIS A 301 24.80 -12.02 10.61
C HIS A 301 24.36 -11.29 11.90
N LYS A 302 25.01 -11.59 13.02
CA LYS A 302 24.88 -10.84 14.29
C LYS A 302 25.41 -9.39 14.19
N THR A 303 25.76 -8.92 13.00
CA THR A 303 26.24 -7.58 12.69
C THR A 303 25.22 -6.86 11.80
N PRO A 304 25.07 -5.52 11.94
CA PRO A 304 24.23 -4.73 11.04
C PRO A 304 24.50 -5.04 9.56
N PRO A 305 23.49 -4.91 8.68
CA PRO A 305 22.14 -4.39 8.92
C PRO A 305 21.17 -5.41 9.57
N LYS A 306 20.40 -4.98 10.57
CA LYS A 306 19.35 -5.76 11.26
C LYS A 306 18.25 -4.83 11.80
N LEU A 307 17.00 -5.31 11.82
CA LEU A 307 15.89 -4.63 12.49
C LEU A 307 15.97 -4.81 14.01
N TRP A 308 16.02 -3.70 14.74
CA TRP A 308 16.19 -3.69 16.20
C TRP A 308 14.89 -3.44 16.96
N SER A 309 14.03 -2.57 16.41
CA SER A 309 12.81 -2.15 17.10
C SER A 309 11.72 -1.72 16.13
N ILE A 310 10.47 -1.92 16.55
CA ILE A 310 9.26 -1.54 15.82
C ILE A 310 8.44 -0.64 16.75
N TYR A 311 8.08 0.55 16.28
CA TYR A 311 7.23 1.50 17.00
C TYR A 311 5.89 1.57 16.29
N ILE A 312 4.84 1.12 16.98
CA ILE A 312 3.52 0.94 16.39
C ILE A 312 2.60 2.08 16.83
N GLY A 313 2.11 2.86 15.88
CA GLY A 313 1.18 3.95 16.14
C GLY A 313 -0.23 3.43 16.43
N VAL A 314 -0.77 3.74 17.61
CA VAL A 314 -2.10 3.30 18.06
C VAL A 314 -3.07 4.48 18.18
N PHE A 315 -4.28 4.34 17.64
CA PHE A 315 -5.33 5.38 17.66
C PHE A 315 -6.24 5.32 18.91
N SER A 316 -6.23 4.19 19.62
CA SER A 316 -7.12 3.89 20.75
C SER A 316 -6.53 2.84 21.68
N GLU A 317 -7.07 2.76 22.90
CA GLU A 317 -6.69 1.74 23.89
C GLU A 317 -6.96 0.32 23.36
N GLY A 318 -8.03 0.13 22.58
CA GLY A 318 -8.32 -1.15 21.94
C GLY A 318 -7.23 -1.58 20.95
N GLY A 319 -6.68 -0.62 20.19
CA GLY A 319 -5.54 -0.85 19.30
C GLY A 319 -4.28 -1.21 20.07
N LYS A 320 -3.99 -0.49 21.16
CA LYS A 320 -2.86 -0.80 22.06
C LYS A 320 -2.96 -2.21 22.65
N ASN A 321 -4.13 -2.55 23.23
CA ASN A 321 -4.39 -3.87 23.78
C ASN A 321 -4.26 -4.98 22.73
N HIS A 322 -4.60 -4.70 21.47
CA HIS A 322 -4.37 -5.63 20.37
C HIS A 322 -2.88 -5.87 20.13
N ILE A 323 -2.08 -4.81 20.02
CA ILE A 323 -0.63 -4.91 19.85
C ILE A 323 0.03 -5.64 21.02
N GLU A 324 -0.39 -5.38 22.25
CA GLU A 324 0.09 -6.11 23.45
C GLU A 324 -0.16 -7.61 23.37
N ARG A 325 -1.33 -8.04 22.87
CA ARG A 325 -1.64 -9.47 22.68
C ARG A 325 -0.74 -10.12 21.62
N ILE A 326 -0.39 -9.40 20.57
CA ILE A 326 0.43 -9.93 19.47
C ILE A 326 1.93 -9.60 19.60
N GLU A 327 2.37 -8.90 20.66
CA GLU A 327 3.77 -8.52 20.89
C GLU A 327 4.72 -9.72 20.72
N LYS A 328 4.32 -10.89 21.22
CA LYS A 328 5.10 -12.13 21.15
C LYS A 328 5.30 -12.69 19.73
N LYS A 329 4.50 -12.25 18.76
CA LYS A 329 4.70 -12.61 17.34
C LYS A 329 5.89 -11.87 16.72
N PHE A 330 6.36 -10.78 17.33
CA PHE A 330 7.48 -10.00 16.84
C PHE A 330 8.80 -10.44 17.48
N HIS A 331 9.85 -10.53 16.67
CA HIS A 331 11.19 -10.91 17.13
C HIS A 331 12.07 -9.68 17.45
N ALA A 332 11.70 -8.50 16.95
CA ALA A 332 12.31 -7.22 17.32
C ALA A 332 11.60 -6.60 18.55
N LYS A 333 12.26 -5.65 19.23
CA LYS A 333 11.63 -4.95 20.37
C LYS A 333 10.43 -4.13 19.87
N VAL A 334 9.25 -4.37 20.43
CA VAL A 334 8.04 -3.60 20.11
C VAL A 334 7.82 -2.48 21.14
N CYS A 335 7.47 -1.31 20.64
CA CYS A 335 6.98 -0.16 21.39
C CYS A 335 5.69 0.33 20.74
N THR A 336 4.84 1.02 21.49
CA THR A 336 3.67 1.72 20.94
C THR A 336 3.75 3.21 21.18
N PHE A 337 3.05 3.99 20.37
CA PHE A 337 2.90 5.42 20.62
C PHE A 337 1.52 5.93 20.20
N ASN A 338 1.08 7.03 20.82
CA ASN A 338 -0.14 7.71 20.41
C ASN A 338 0.05 8.36 19.04
N VAL A 339 -0.54 7.75 18.01
CA VAL A 339 -0.37 8.16 16.61
C VAL A 339 -0.92 9.55 16.30
N LYS A 340 -1.89 10.03 17.09
CA LYS A 340 -2.52 11.35 16.87
C LYS A 340 -1.54 12.50 17.08
N SER A 341 -0.48 12.28 17.85
CA SER A 341 0.58 13.27 18.10
C SER A 341 1.51 13.48 16.90
N ALA A 342 1.51 12.60 15.90
CA ALA A 342 2.35 12.74 14.70
C ALA A 342 1.70 13.61 13.61
N ASN A 343 0.36 13.67 13.58
CA ASN A 343 -0.49 14.51 12.72
C ASN A 343 0.10 14.88 11.33
N PRO A 344 0.20 13.92 10.38
CA PRO A 344 0.88 14.15 9.11
C PRO A 344 0.12 15.09 8.16
N TRP A 345 -1.18 15.32 8.36
CA TRP A 345 -2.01 16.04 7.37
C TRP A 345 -2.46 17.43 7.80
N HIS A 346 -2.48 17.68 9.11
CA HIS A 346 -2.97 18.93 9.67
C HIS A 346 -1.86 19.55 10.54
N PRO A 347 -1.76 20.89 10.57
CA PRO A 347 -0.79 21.59 11.41
C PRO A 347 -1.02 21.40 12.91
#